data_AF-A0A423DM48-F1
#
_entry.id   AF-A0A423DM48-F1
#
_cell.length_a   1.000
_cell.length_b   1.000
_cell.length_c   1.000
_cell.angle_alpha   90.00
_cell.angle_beta   90.00
_cell.angle_gamma   90.00
#
_symmetry.space_group_name_H-M   'P 1'
#
loop_
_entity.id
_entity.type
_entity.pdbx_description
1 polymer ?
#
loop_
_entity_poly.entity_id
_entity_poly.type
_entity_poly.pdbx_seq_one_letter_code
_entity_poly.pdbx_strand_id
1 'polypeptide(L)'
;MRQVLLIVDVQSTFSPPDWLVDGVRALSERILTIASVELHDEQVTPFEQQLGWHPAAEDESLVEADKVFIKHGYGQTAETIEYIKQLGVERVLVCGIQTETCVLAAGFALFDAGLSPTLVTDLTVGSSLDRSGQLGISLWKHHFRQVTTRAEVIAELDA
;
A
#
# COMPACT_ATOMS: atom_id res chain seq x y z
N MET A 1 -10.42 17.66 4.04
CA MET A 1 -10.64 16.23 4.37
C MET A 1 -9.44 15.71 5.10
N ARG A 2 -9.60 15.08 6.27
CA ARG A 2 -8.48 14.48 7.01
C ARG A 2 -8.12 13.13 6.38
N GLN A 3 -6.89 12.99 5.91
CA GLN A 3 -6.43 11.81 5.19
C GLN A 3 -5.01 11.42 5.58
N VAL A 4 -4.65 10.17 5.29
CA VAL A 4 -3.31 9.61 5.46
C VAL A 4 -2.92 8.83 4.21
N LEU A 5 -1.63 8.76 3.92
CA LEU A 5 -1.07 7.89 2.88
C LEU A 5 -0.58 6.57 3.50
N LEU A 6 -1.04 5.44 2.96
CA LEU A 6 -0.51 4.11 3.23
C LEU A 6 0.27 3.61 2.01
N ILE A 7 1.59 3.54 2.17
CA ILE A 7 2.51 2.96 1.20
C ILE A 7 2.60 1.47 1.47
N VAL A 8 2.24 0.65 0.49
CA VAL A 8 2.30 -0.82 0.60
C VAL A 8 3.51 -1.35 -0.16
N ASP A 9 4.49 -1.86 0.59
CA ASP A 9 5.58 -2.70 0.10
C ASP A 9 6.41 -2.08 -1.04
N VAL A 10 6.62 -0.77 -0.97
CA VAL A 10 7.62 -0.07 -1.81
C VAL A 10 9.00 -0.29 -1.18
N GLN A 11 9.57 -1.47 -1.42
CA GLN A 11 10.82 -1.99 -0.86
C GLN A 11 11.65 -2.72 -1.92
N SER A 12 12.94 -2.96 -1.66
CA SER A 12 13.91 -3.43 -2.67
C SER A 12 13.56 -4.82 -3.24
N THR A 13 13.04 -5.70 -2.39
CA THR A 13 12.59 -7.06 -2.74
C THR A 13 11.72 -7.10 -3.99
N PHE A 14 10.87 -6.08 -4.18
CA PHE A 14 9.92 -6.03 -5.30
C PHE A 14 10.43 -5.28 -6.53
N SER A 15 11.64 -4.72 -6.48
CA SER A 15 12.25 -3.93 -7.56
C SER A 15 11.28 -2.85 -8.11
N PRO A 16 10.76 -1.95 -7.25
CA PRO A 16 9.84 -0.90 -7.70
C PRO A 16 10.51 -0.01 -8.75
N PRO A 17 9.77 0.46 -9.76
CA PRO A 17 10.33 1.39 -10.73
C PRO A 17 10.51 2.78 -10.10
N ASP A 18 11.54 3.52 -10.54
CA ASP A 18 11.89 4.84 -9.99
C ASP A 18 10.71 5.81 -9.99
N TRP A 19 9.88 5.80 -11.04
CA TRP A 19 8.72 6.68 -11.14
C TRP A 19 7.70 6.45 -10.01
N LEU A 20 7.60 5.23 -9.48
CA LEU A 20 6.73 4.93 -8.35
C LEU A 20 7.33 5.50 -7.08
N VAL A 21 8.62 5.23 -6.84
CA VAL A 21 9.34 5.69 -5.64
C VAL A 21 9.30 7.22 -5.58
N ASP A 22 9.66 7.91 -6.65
CA ASP A 22 9.65 9.37 -6.74
C ASP A 22 8.24 9.95 -6.64
N GLY A 23 7.26 9.29 -7.28
CA GLY A 23 5.87 9.71 -7.25
C GLY A 23 5.23 9.61 -5.86
N VAL A 24 5.54 8.53 -5.14
CA VAL A 24 5.11 8.33 -3.74
C VAL A 24 5.83 9.29 -2.81
N ARG A 25 7.14 9.51 -2.99
CA ARG A 25 7.91 10.49 -2.21
C ARG A 25 7.27 11.89 -2.26
N ALA A 26 6.87 12.33 -3.45
CA ALA A 26 6.22 13.64 -3.64
C ALA A 26 4.90 13.80 -2.85
N LEU A 27 4.16 12.71 -2.60
CA LEU A 27 2.99 12.76 -1.72
C LEU A 27 3.37 12.68 -0.24
N SER A 28 4.37 11.86 0.10
CA SER A 28 4.80 11.66 1.49
C SER A 28 5.33 12.92 2.16
N GLU A 29 5.94 13.83 1.38
CA GLU A 29 6.42 15.12 1.88
C GLU A 29 5.28 16.08 2.28
N ARG A 30 4.02 15.76 1.92
CA ARG A 30 2.86 16.65 2.06
C ARG A 30 1.74 16.08 2.91
N ILE A 31 1.74 14.77 3.17
CA ILE A 31 0.68 14.05 3.88
C ILE A 31 1.33 13.17 4.94
N LEU A 32 0.71 13.07 6.11
CA LEU A 32 1.07 12.05 7.09
C LEU A 32 1.10 10.67 6.39
N THR A 33 2.22 9.98 6.54
CA THR A 33 2.53 8.78 5.75
C THR A 33 2.88 7.61 6.63
N ILE A 34 2.29 6.47 6.31
CA ILE A 34 2.53 5.17 6.91
C ILE A 34 3.05 4.25 5.82
N ALA A 35 4.07 3.45 6.10
CA ALA A 35 4.54 2.40 5.22
C ALA A 35 4.35 1.01 5.85
N SER A 36 3.96 0.03 5.03
CA SER A 36 4.13 -1.38 5.36
C SER A 36 5.31 -1.96 4.59
N VAL A 37 6.10 -2.78 5.28
CA VAL A 37 7.19 -3.58 4.69
C VAL A 37 6.88 -5.05 4.96
N GLU A 38 6.84 -5.84 3.88
CA GLU A 38 6.67 -7.29 3.95
C GLU A 38 8.01 -7.99 4.09
N LEU A 39 8.22 -8.67 5.22
CA LEU A 39 9.42 -9.47 5.49
C LEU A 39 9.07 -10.94 5.61
N HIS A 40 9.96 -11.81 5.13
CA HIS A 40 9.75 -13.24 5.20
C HIS A 40 9.85 -13.78 6.63
N ASP A 41 8.83 -14.55 7.02
CA ASP A 41 8.86 -15.42 8.19
C ASP A 41 8.02 -16.66 7.90
N GLU A 42 8.70 -17.78 7.60
CA GLU A 42 8.05 -19.05 7.24
C GLU A 42 7.23 -19.66 8.40
N GLN A 43 7.41 -19.19 9.64
CA GLN A 43 6.57 -19.60 10.77
C GLN A 43 5.20 -18.90 10.77
N VAL A 44 5.05 -17.80 10.01
CA VAL A 44 3.83 -17.00 9.94
C VAL A 44 3.07 -17.26 8.64
N THR A 45 3.76 -17.29 7.50
CA THR A 45 3.17 -17.61 6.19
C THR A 45 4.02 -18.63 5.43
N PRO A 46 3.41 -19.53 4.63
CA PRO A 46 4.12 -20.60 3.94
C PRO A 46 4.67 -20.14 2.58
N PHE A 47 5.34 -18.99 2.53
CA PHE A 47 5.76 -18.38 1.25
C PHE A 47 6.69 -19.31 0.48
N GLU A 48 7.76 -19.77 1.12
CA GLU A 48 8.73 -20.66 0.46
C GLU A 48 8.13 -22.04 0.23
N GLN A 49 7.50 -22.63 1.25
CA GLN A 49 6.96 -23.99 1.18
C GLN A 49 5.87 -24.14 0.10
N GLN A 50 5.00 -23.13 -0.05
CA GLN A 50 3.86 -23.22 -0.96
C GLN A 50 4.15 -22.58 -2.32
N LEU A 51 4.83 -21.44 -2.37
CA LEU A 51 5.02 -20.66 -3.60
C LEU A 51 6.40 -20.84 -4.22
N GLY A 52 7.38 -21.38 -3.47
CA GLY A 52 8.78 -21.44 -3.90
C GLY A 52 9.41 -20.06 -4.10
N TRP A 53 8.84 -19.04 -3.44
CA TRP A 53 9.30 -17.67 -3.45
C TRP A 53 8.89 -16.98 -2.15
N HIS A 54 9.75 -16.12 -1.63
CA HIS A 54 9.48 -15.30 -0.45
C HIS A 54 10.12 -13.91 -0.56
N PRO A 55 9.63 -12.91 0.20
CA PRO A 55 10.29 -11.62 0.33
C PRO A 55 11.61 -11.73 1.11
N ALA A 56 12.44 -10.67 1.16
CA ALA A 56 13.65 -10.73 1.97
C ALA A 56 13.34 -10.88 3.47
N ALA A 57 14.26 -11.51 4.22
CA ALA A 57 14.15 -11.57 5.69
C ALA A 57 14.40 -10.20 6.35
N GLU A 58 15.16 -9.34 5.67
CA GLU A 58 15.46 -7.96 6.06
C GLU A 58 15.33 -7.08 4.80
N ASP A 59 14.56 -6.00 4.92
CA ASP A 59 14.35 -4.98 3.89
C ASP A 59 13.77 -3.72 4.56
N GLU A 60 13.69 -2.63 3.82
CA GLU A 60 13.22 -1.34 4.31
C GLU A 60 12.35 -0.63 3.27
N SER A 61 11.58 0.36 3.73
CA SER A 61 10.84 1.21 2.79
C SER A 61 11.81 2.11 2.03
N LEU A 62 11.67 2.16 0.71
CA LEU A 62 12.45 3.05 -0.15
C LEU A 62 11.97 4.51 -0.14
N VAL A 63 10.86 4.77 0.56
CA VAL A 63 10.30 6.11 0.76
C VAL A 63 10.19 6.35 2.26
N GLU A 64 10.66 7.51 2.72
CA GLU A 64 10.52 7.89 4.12
C GLU A 64 9.04 8.01 4.49
N ALA A 65 8.69 7.52 5.68
CA ALA A 65 7.34 7.55 6.24
C ALA A 65 7.41 7.93 7.71
N ASP A 66 6.38 8.60 8.22
CA ASP A 66 6.28 8.98 9.63
C ASP A 66 6.19 7.74 10.55
N LYS A 67 5.64 6.65 10.02
CA LYS A 67 5.55 5.36 10.72
C LYS A 67 5.73 4.20 9.75
N VAL A 68 6.55 3.23 10.12
CA VAL A 68 6.75 1.98 9.37
C VAL A 68 6.25 0.80 10.20
N PHE A 69 5.52 -0.12 9.58
CA PHE A 69 5.08 -1.38 10.17
C PHE A 69 5.60 -2.57 9.36
N ILE A 70 6.01 -3.62 10.06
CA ILE A 70 6.39 -4.88 9.44
C ILE A 70 5.17 -5.79 9.37
N LYS A 71 5.00 -6.46 8.22
CA LYS A 71 4.05 -7.57 8.05
C LYS A 71 4.79 -8.78 7.49
N HIS A 72 4.23 -9.97 7.73
CA HIS A 72 4.80 -11.25 7.28
C HIS A 72 3.91 -11.97 6.27
N GLY A 73 2.92 -11.27 5.71
CA GLY A 73 2.01 -11.79 4.70
C GLY A 73 1.30 -10.65 3.98
N TYR A 74 0.37 -10.99 3.09
CA TYR A 74 -0.20 -10.01 2.16
C TYR A 74 -0.97 -8.86 2.83
N GLY A 75 -1.74 -9.16 3.87
CA GLY A 75 -2.62 -8.19 4.53
C GLY A 75 -1.91 -7.29 5.54
N GLN A 76 -2.51 -6.13 5.83
CA GLN A 76 -2.05 -5.24 6.88
C GLN A 76 -2.23 -5.87 8.27
N THR A 77 -1.32 -5.56 9.20
CA THR A 77 -1.42 -6.08 10.58
C THR A 77 -2.55 -5.39 11.35
N ALA A 78 -3.04 -6.05 12.41
CA ALA A 78 -4.00 -5.43 13.32
C ALA A 78 -3.45 -4.15 13.97
N GLU A 79 -2.15 -4.11 14.25
CA GLU A 79 -1.47 -2.93 14.81
C GLU A 79 -1.52 -1.75 13.83
N THR A 80 -1.20 -1.98 12.56
CA THR A 80 -1.26 -0.95 11.51
C THR A 80 -2.68 -0.39 11.36
N ILE A 81 -3.69 -1.27 11.31
CA ILE A 81 -5.10 -0.87 11.17
C ILE A 81 -5.56 -0.06 12.38
N GLU A 82 -5.22 -0.49 13.60
CA GLU A 82 -5.60 0.22 14.81
C GLU A 82 -4.92 1.60 14.92
N TYR A 83 -3.65 1.70 14.54
CA TYR A 83 -2.95 2.99 14.43
C TYR A 83 -3.68 3.94 13.47
N ILE A 84 -4.04 3.48 12.26
CA ILE A 84 -4.78 4.30 11.29
C ILE A 84 -6.13 4.75 11.83
N LYS A 85 -6.87 3.87 12.52
CA LYS A 85 -8.14 4.23 13.16
C LYS A 85 -7.99 5.32 14.21
N GLN A 86 -6.93 5.27 15.02
CA GLN A 86 -6.67 6.27 16.06
C GLN A 86 -6.36 7.66 15.48
N LEU A 87 -5.83 7.72 14.25
CA LEU A 87 -5.69 8.97 13.52
C LEU A 87 -7.03 9.60 13.13
N GLY A 88 -8.15 8.87 13.22
CA GLY A 88 -9.52 9.32 12.93
C GLY A 88 -9.74 9.83 11.50
N VAL A 89 -8.91 9.39 10.56
CA VAL A 89 -8.95 9.86 9.17
C VAL A 89 -10.29 9.55 8.51
N GLU A 90 -10.71 10.42 7.60
CA GLU A 90 -11.89 10.21 6.76
C GLU A 90 -11.58 9.31 5.57
N ARG A 91 -10.32 9.33 5.11
CA ARG A 91 -9.84 8.61 3.93
C ARG A 91 -8.43 8.06 4.14
N VAL A 92 -8.20 6.86 3.65
CA VAL A 92 -6.85 6.25 3.57
C VAL A 92 -6.48 6.14 2.09
N LEU A 93 -5.52 6.94 1.66
CA LEU A 93 -4.93 6.82 0.34
C LEU A 93 -4.01 5.59 0.34
N VAL A 94 -4.15 4.71 -0.65
CA VAL A 94 -3.35 3.48 -0.74
C VAL A 94 -2.57 3.49 -2.05
N CYS A 95 -1.28 3.20 -1.98
CA CYS A 95 -0.37 3.11 -3.12
C CYS A 95 0.63 1.96 -2.90
N GLY A 96 1.44 1.64 -3.92
CA GLY A 96 2.52 0.66 -3.81
C GLY A 96 2.32 -0.63 -4.60
N ILE A 97 2.84 -1.75 -4.10
CA ILE A 97 3.08 -2.99 -4.85
C ILE A 97 2.61 -4.22 -4.03
N GLN A 98 2.03 -5.28 -4.61
CA GLN A 98 1.46 -5.38 -5.95
C GLN A 98 -0.04 -5.02 -5.92
N THR A 99 -0.52 -4.34 -6.96
CA THR A 99 -1.90 -3.78 -7.00
C THR A 99 -2.98 -4.81 -6.69
N GLU A 100 -2.91 -6.00 -7.29
CA GLU A 100 -3.87 -7.11 -7.14
C GLU A 100 -3.50 -8.12 -6.03
N THR A 101 -2.47 -7.82 -5.23
CA THR A 101 -2.03 -8.68 -4.11
C THR A 101 -2.03 -7.88 -2.81
N CYS A 102 -0.86 -7.43 -2.30
CA CYS A 102 -0.75 -6.74 -1.01
C CYS A 102 -1.55 -5.44 -0.96
N VAL A 103 -1.58 -4.68 -2.06
CA VAL A 103 -2.37 -3.44 -2.14
C VAL A 103 -3.86 -3.77 -2.01
N LEU A 104 -4.38 -4.72 -2.80
CA LEU A 104 -5.78 -5.13 -2.71
C LEU A 104 -6.13 -5.72 -1.34
N ALA A 105 -5.23 -6.51 -0.75
CA ALA A 105 -5.38 -7.05 0.60
C ALA A 105 -5.45 -5.94 1.66
N ALA A 106 -4.64 -4.87 1.52
CA ALA A 106 -4.74 -3.69 2.35
C ALA A 106 -6.11 -3.00 2.20
N GLY A 107 -6.63 -2.90 0.96
CA GLY A 107 -7.98 -2.43 0.69
C GLY A 107 -9.05 -3.18 1.48
N PHE A 108 -9.02 -4.52 1.46
CA PHE A 108 -9.94 -5.34 2.25
C PHE A 108 -9.78 -5.12 3.76
N ALA A 109 -8.55 -5.15 4.28
CA ALA A 109 -8.29 -4.96 5.70
C ALA A 109 -8.79 -3.59 6.22
N LEU A 110 -8.59 -2.54 5.43
CA LEU A 110 -9.09 -1.19 5.75
C LEU A 110 -10.63 -1.14 5.70
N PHE A 111 -11.23 -1.69 4.64
CA PHE A 111 -12.68 -1.71 4.48
C PHE A 111 -13.38 -2.48 5.59
N ASP A 112 -12.90 -3.68 5.91
CA ASP A 112 -13.45 -4.54 6.97
C ASP A 112 -13.30 -3.89 8.36
N ALA A 113 -12.32 -2.99 8.53
CA ALA A 113 -12.14 -2.18 9.72
C ALA A 113 -13.02 -0.92 9.79
N GLY A 114 -13.88 -0.70 8.79
CA GLY A 114 -14.78 0.46 8.70
C GLY A 114 -14.10 1.74 8.21
N LEU A 115 -12.90 1.65 7.63
CA LEU A 115 -12.20 2.78 7.01
C LEU A 115 -12.58 2.92 5.54
N SER A 116 -12.24 4.06 4.94
CA SER A 116 -12.51 4.36 3.52
C SER A 116 -11.23 4.29 2.68
N PRO A 117 -10.85 3.10 2.17
CA PRO A 117 -9.67 2.95 1.33
C PRO A 117 -9.88 3.57 -0.06
N THR A 118 -8.90 4.32 -0.55
CA THR A 118 -8.91 4.95 -1.88
C THR A 118 -7.59 4.70 -2.60
N LEU A 119 -7.62 4.03 -3.75
CA LEU A 119 -6.40 3.70 -4.50
C LEU A 119 -5.89 4.89 -5.30
N VAL A 120 -4.60 5.21 -5.16
CA VAL A 120 -3.89 6.16 -6.03
C VAL A 120 -3.40 5.42 -7.27
N THR A 121 -4.19 5.47 -8.33
CA THR A 121 -4.08 4.55 -9.48
C THR A 121 -2.83 4.72 -10.34
N ASP A 122 -2.20 5.90 -10.29
CA ASP A 122 -0.94 6.22 -10.97
C ASP A 122 0.28 6.03 -10.05
N LEU A 123 0.08 5.51 -8.84
CA LEU A 123 1.13 5.16 -7.87
C LEU A 123 0.98 3.71 -7.40
N THR A 124 0.74 2.79 -8.31
CA THR A 124 0.73 1.36 -8.01
C THR A 124 1.27 0.54 -9.18
N VAL A 125 1.84 -0.63 -8.89
CA VAL A 125 2.36 -1.56 -9.90
C VAL A 125 1.81 -2.95 -9.61
N GLY A 126 1.32 -3.63 -10.65
CA GLY A 126 0.79 -4.98 -10.50
C GLY A 126 1.87 -6.07 -10.52
N SER A 127 1.42 -7.31 -10.41
CA SER A 127 2.30 -8.47 -10.35
C SER A 127 2.93 -8.83 -11.70
N SER A 128 3.68 -9.93 -11.74
CA SER A 128 4.13 -10.51 -13.01
C SER A 128 2.99 -10.95 -13.94
N LEU A 129 1.77 -11.16 -13.42
CA LEU A 129 0.59 -11.47 -14.24
C LEU A 129 0.05 -10.23 -14.96
N ASP A 130 0.12 -9.05 -14.34
CA ASP A 130 -0.29 -7.79 -14.93
C ASP A 130 0.57 -6.63 -14.38
N ARG A 131 1.72 -6.38 -15.02
CA ARG A 131 2.63 -5.29 -14.62
C ARG A 131 1.99 -3.90 -14.69
N SER A 132 0.91 -3.74 -15.44
CA SER A 132 0.20 -2.45 -15.55
C SER A 132 -0.67 -2.14 -14.32
N GLY A 133 -0.95 -3.13 -13.48
CA GLY A 133 -1.84 -2.99 -12.31
C GLY A 133 -3.32 -2.81 -12.65
N GLN A 134 -3.72 -2.88 -13.92
CA GLN A 134 -5.10 -2.64 -14.36
C GLN A 134 -6.08 -3.68 -13.81
N LEU A 135 -5.67 -4.93 -13.65
CA LEU A 135 -6.45 -5.96 -12.97
C LEU A 135 -6.75 -5.54 -11.53
N GLY A 136 -5.72 -5.15 -10.78
CA GLY A 136 -5.88 -4.71 -9.39
C GLY A 136 -6.73 -3.44 -9.27
N ILE A 137 -6.55 -2.46 -10.15
CA ILE A 137 -7.39 -1.26 -10.21
C ILE A 137 -8.86 -1.62 -10.49
N SER A 138 -9.11 -2.57 -11.38
CA SER A 138 -10.47 -3.01 -11.72
C SER A 138 -11.14 -3.71 -10.55
N LEU A 139 -10.41 -4.60 -9.85
CA LEU A 139 -10.86 -5.24 -8.62
C LEU A 139 -11.14 -4.21 -7.53
N TRP A 140 -10.25 -3.24 -7.34
CA TRP A 140 -10.43 -2.16 -6.38
C TRP A 140 -11.70 -1.35 -6.65
N LYS A 141 -11.91 -0.90 -7.90
CA LYS A 141 -13.12 -0.19 -8.32
C LYS A 141 -14.38 -1.04 -8.12
N HIS A 142 -14.28 -2.36 -8.27
CA HIS A 142 -15.41 -3.24 -8.03
C HIS A 142 -15.77 -3.33 -6.55
N HIS A 143 -14.78 -3.52 -5.67
CA HIS A 143 -15.00 -3.77 -4.25
C HIS A 143 -15.17 -2.50 -3.41
N PHE A 144 -14.40 -1.45 -3.68
CA PHE A 144 -14.30 -0.26 -2.83
C PHE A 144 -14.75 1.03 -3.51
N ARG A 145 -14.89 1.02 -4.85
CA ARG A 145 -15.30 2.14 -5.72
C ARG A 145 -14.28 3.29 -5.80
N GLN A 146 -13.75 3.73 -4.66
CA GLN A 146 -12.96 4.95 -4.55
C GLN A 146 -11.57 4.77 -5.15
N VAL A 147 -11.25 5.61 -6.13
CA VAL A 147 -9.94 5.73 -6.76
C VAL A 147 -9.62 7.20 -6.97
N THR A 148 -8.34 7.52 -7.08
CA THR A 148 -7.86 8.87 -7.40
C THR A 148 -6.52 8.78 -8.14
N THR A 149 -5.97 9.94 -8.50
CA THR A 149 -4.61 10.11 -9.05
C THR A 149 -3.79 11.01 -8.13
N ARG A 150 -2.47 10.93 -8.24
CA ARG A 150 -1.55 11.84 -7.53
C ARG A 150 -1.88 13.30 -7.79
N ALA A 151 -2.22 13.65 -9.04
CA ALA A 151 -2.53 15.02 -9.42
C ALA A 151 -3.79 15.55 -8.73
N GLU A 152 -4.83 14.73 -8.63
CA GLU A 152 -6.06 15.07 -7.89
C GLU A 152 -5.78 15.26 -6.40
N VAL A 153 -5.03 14.34 -5.79
CA VAL A 153 -4.63 14.45 -4.37
C VAL A 153 -3.87 15.75 -4.12
N ILE A 154 -2.89 16.08 -4.97
CA ILE A 154 -2.12 17.33 -4.86
C ILE A 154 -3.03 18.55 -4.95
N ALA A 155 -3.94 18.59 -5.93
CA ALA A 155 -4.88 19.68 -6.10
C ALA A 155 -5.79 19.86 -4.88
N GLU A 156 -6.20 18.78 -4.21
CA GLU A 156 -6.99 18.83 -2.98
C GLU A 156 -6.20 19.33 -1.76
N LEU A 157 -4.89 19.11 -1.72
CA LEU A 157 -4.03 19.62 -0.63
C LEU A 157 -3.69 21.11 -0.79
N ASP A 158 -3.74 21.62 -2.02
CA ASP A 158 -3.47 23.02 -2.36
C ASP A 158 -4.73 23.92 -2.28
N ALA A 159 -5.91 23.33 -2.08
CA ALA A 159 -7.20 24.01 -1.96
C ALA A 159 -7.55 24.40 -0.51
#